data_AF-A0A7K4NM19-F1
#
_entry.id   AF-A0A7K4NM19-F1
#
_cell.length_a   1.000
_cell.length_b   1.000
_cell.length_c   1.000
_cell.angle_alpha   90.00
_cell.angle_beta   90.00
_cell.angle_gamma   90.00
#
_symmetry.space_group_name_H-M   'P 1'
#
loop_
_entity.id
_entity.type
_entity.pdbx_description
1 polymer ?
#
loop_
_entity_poly.entity_id
_entity_poly.type
_entity_poly.pdbx_seq_one_letter_code
_entity_poly.pdbx_strand_id
1 'polypeptide(L)'
;MSVIQIRGEQLKERIQKIMLESDEPPRVPFGNKTKFFNSHKRCMVCGGERTFDTRTRMVERLYGHHVRYFPPLVAWVHSKCHKKIHDPENPIILYIQYEEGDSQRYYEQRKQRSSGKNTSEALGV
;
A
#
# COMPACT_ATOMS: atom_id res chain seq x y z
N MET A 1 28.93 3.49 -25.08
CA MET A 1 27.80 3.01 -24.24
C MET A 1 28.38 2.51 -22.92
N SER A 2 28.08 3.18 -21.81
CA SER A 2 28.76 2.95 -20.52
C SER A 2 28.22 1.71 -19.80
N VAL A 3 29.12 0.82 -19.37
CA VAL A 3 28.84 -0.44 -18.65
C VAL A 3 27.94 -0.25 -17.41
N ILE A 4 27.97 0.94 -16.81
CA ILE A 4 27.15 1.33 -15.66
C ILE A 4 25.64 1.39 -16.00
N GLN A 5 25.27 1.86 -17.20
CA GLN A 5 23.87 1.90 -17.64
C GLN A 5 23.30 0.49 -17.81
N ILE A 6 24.09 -0.45 -18.32
CA ILE A 6 23.67 -1.84 -18.56
C ILE A 6 23.32 -2.55 -17.25
N ARG A 7 24.13 -2.35 -16.19
CA ARG A 7 23.83 -2.90 -14.84
C ARG A 7 22.56 -2.32 -14.22
N GLY A 8 22.30 -1.04 -14.46
CA GLY A 8 21.09 -0.37 -13.96
C GLY A 8 19.80 -0.90 -14.59
N GLU A 9 19.80 -1.19 -15.88
CA GLU A 9 18.62 -1.74 -16.57
C GLU A 9 18.36 -3.21 -16.18
N GLN A 10 19.38 -4.05 -16.09
CA GLN A 10 19.23 -5.44 -15.63
C GLN A 10 18.68 -5.54 -14.19
N LEU A 11 19.08 -4.62 -13.30
CA LEU A 11 18.55 -4.57 -11.94
C LEU A 11 17.07 -4.18 -11.93
N LYS A 12 16.66 -3.24 -12.79
CA LYS A 12 15.26 -2.83 -12.92
C LYS A 12 14.38 -3.97 -13.43
N GLU A 13 14.83 -4.70 -14.45
CA GLU A 13 14.10 -5.87 -14.98
C GLU A 13 13.95 -6.96 -13.93
N ARG A 14 15.00 -7.24 -13.15
CA ARG A 14 14.93 -8.19 -12.03
C ARG A 14 13.92 -7.77 -10.98
N ILE A 15 13.91 -6.49 -10.58
CA ILE A 15 12.95 -5.96 -9.61
C ILE A 15 11.51 -6.05 -10.15
N GLN A 16 11.31 -5.78 -11.44
CA GLN A 16 10.00 -5.90 -12.08
C GLN A 16 9.50 -7.33 -12.11
N LYS A 17 10.36 -8.27 -12.50
CA LYS A 17 10.04 -9.69 -12.52
C LYS A 17 9.63 -10.17 -11.12
N ILE A 18 10.39 -9.80 -10.09
CA ILE A 18 10.04 -10.09 -8.69
C ILE A 18 8.68 -9.47 -8.31
N MET A 19 8.40 -8.23 -8.71
CA MET A 19 7.13 -7.56 -8.39
C MET A 19 5.90 -8.10 -9.12
N LEU A 20 6.10 -8.68 -10.31
CA LEU A 20 5.04 -9.32 -11.10
C LEU A 20 4.79 -10.76 -10.63
N GLU A 21 5.85 -11.48 -10.28
CA GLU A 21 5.80 -12.87 -9.84
C GLU A 21 5.46 -13.02 -8.35
N SER A 22 5.64 -11.97 -7.53
CA SER A 22 5.26 -12.02 -6.12
C SER A 22 3.73 -11.99 -5.97
N ASP A 23 3.16 -13.15 -5.64
CA ASP A 23 1.81 -13.28 -5.08
C ASP A 23 1.69 -12.69 -3.66
N GLU A 24 2.80 -12.26 -3.08
CA GLU A 24 2.80 -11.55 -1.81
C GLU A 24 2.38 -10.09 -2.05
N PRO A 25 1.41 -9.57 -1.26
CA PRO A 25 1.13 -8.14 -1.27
C PRO A 25 2.43 -7.37 -0.98
N PRO A 26 2.63 -6.18 -1.60
CA PRO A 26 3.76 -5.33 -1.25
C PRO A 26 3.82 -5.19 0.26
N ARG A 27 5.01 -5.24 0.88
CA ARG A 27 5.15 -5.01 2.33
C ARG A 27 4.66 -3.62 2.67
N VAL A 28 3.37 -3.52 2.92
CA VAL A 28 2.70 -2.32 3.34
C VAL A 28 2.69 -2.32 4.85
N PRO A 29 2.95 -1.16 5.46
CA PRO A 29 2.97 -1.04 6.89
C PRO A 29 1.49 -1.03 7.36
N PHE A 30 0.82 -2.17 7.38
CA PHE A 30 -0.49 -2.34 8.01
C PHE A 30 -0.37 -3.27 9.21
N GLY A 31 -1.19 -3.05 10.25
CA GLY A 31 -1.17 -3.92 11.43
C GLY A 31 -1.64 -5.34 11.10
N ASN A 32 -1.15 -6.35 11.81
CA ASN A 32 -1.43 -7.77 11.57
C ASN A 32 -2.93 -8.16 11.57
N LYS A 33 -3.81 -7.30 12.12
CA LYS A 33 -5.27 -7.52 12.16
C LYS A 33 -6.03 -6.81 11.02
N THR A 34 -5.31 -6.23 10.06
CA THR A 34 -5.90 -5.50 8.93
C THR A 34 -6.60 -6.46 7.98
N LYS A 35 -7.88 -6.20 7.72
CA LYS A 35 -8.63 -6.89 6.66
C LYS A 35 -8.46 -6.13 5.34
N PHE A 36 -8.59 -6.85 4.23
CA PHE A 36 -8.50 -6.27 2.90
C PHE A 36 -9.81 -6.50 2.13
N PHE A 37 -10.33 -5.47 1.47
CA PHE A 37 -11.53 -5.56 0.64
C PHE A 37 -11.33 -6.40 -0.62
N ASN A 38 -10.11 -6.38 -1.15
CA ASN A 38 -9.73 -6.97 -2.42
C ASN A 38 -8.29 -7.48 -2.37
N SER A 39 -7.89 -8.22 -3.41
CA SER A 39 -6.49 -8.61 -3.57
C SER A 39 -5.63 -7.44 -4.06
N HIS A 40 -4.32 -7.50 -3.83
CA HIS A 40 -3.36 -6.51 -4.32
C HIS A 40 -3.09 -6.58 -5.84
N LYS A 41 -3.83 -7.43 -6.56
CA LYS A 41 -3.72 -7.65 -8.01
C LYS A 41 -4.70 -6.79 -8.79
N ARG A 42 -5.86 -6.45 -8.21
CA ARG A 42 -6.97 -5.79 -8.89
C ARG A 42 -7.49 -4.60 -8.10
N CYS A 43 -7.64 -3.45 -8.73
CA CYS A 43 -8.11 -2.22 -8.12
C CYS A 43 -9.58 -2.32 -7.69
N MET A 44 -9.90 -1.92 -6.47
CA MET A 44 -11.26 -1.96 -5.93
C MET A 44 -12.23 -1.01 -6.67
N VAL A 45 -11.72 0.14 -7.16
CA VAL A 45 -12.56 1.19 -7.75
C VAL A 45 -12.89 0.90 -9.21
N CYS A 46 -11.88 0.60 -10.03
CA CYS A 46 -12.08 0.41 -11.48
C CYS A 46 -12.09 -1.06 -11.91
N GLY A 47 -11.75 -1.99 -11.01
CA GLY A 47 -11.61 -3.40 -11.36
C GLY A 47 -10.43 -3.69 -12.30
N GLY A 48 -9.55 -2.74 -12.59
CA GLY A 48 -8.37 -2.94 -13.43
C GLY A 48 -7.22 -3.61 -12.66
N GLU A 49 -6.40 -4.38 -13.37
CA GLU A 49 -5.18 -4.96 -12.81
C GLU A 49 -4.05 -3.94 -12.70
N ARG A 50 -2.89 -4.36 -12.17
CA ARG A 50 -1.66 -3.55 -12.21
C ARG A 50 -1.30 -3.24 -13.67
N THR A 51 -1.10 -1.97 -13.97
CA THR A 51 -0.76 -1.46 -15.30
C THR A 51 0.74 -1.28 -15.44
N PHE A 52 1.29 -1.44 -16.64
CA PHE A 52 2.68 -1.10 -16.92
C PHE A 52 2.77 0.38 -17.33
N ASP A 53 3.52 1.17 -16.58
CA ASP A 53 3.83 2.56 -16.94
C ASP A 53 4.98 2.54 -17.96
N THR A 54 4.66 2.88 -19.21
CA THR A 54 5.60 2.89 -20.34
C THR A 54 6.66 3.98 -20.21
N ARG A 55 6.40 5.06 -19.46
CA ARG A 55 7.34 6.17 -19.26
C ARG A 55 8.39 5.83 -18.22
N THR A 56 7.96 5.30 -17.08
CA THR A 56 8.88 4.87 -16.02
C THR A 56 9.45 3.47 -16.29
N ARG A 57 8.86 2.76 -17.26
CA ARG A 57 9.10 1.34 -17.55
C ARG A 57 8.92 0.49 -16.29
N MET A 58 7.91 0.78 -15.48
CA MET A 58 7.66 0.08 -14.22
C MET A 58 6.21 -0.33 -14.10
N VAL A 59 5.97 -1.44 -13.42
CA VAL A 59 4.61 -1.86 -13.06
C VAL A 59 4.05 -0.91 -12.00
N GLU A 60 2.94 -0.25 -12.32
CA GLU A 60 2.18 0.57 -11.39
C GLU A 60 1.66 -0.32 -10.26
N ARG A 61 2.13 -0.02 -9.04
CA ARG A 61 1.66 -0.71 -7.84
C ARG A 61 0.26 -0.23 -7.48
N LEU A 62 -0.54 -1.12 -6.91
CA LEU A 62 -1.72 -0.71 -6.17
C LEU A 62 -1.30 -0.20 -4.78
N TYR A 63 -1.89 0.90 -4.35
CA TYR A 63 -1.69 1.51 -3.05
C TYR A 63 -2.81 1.09 -2.11
N GLY A 64 -2.50 0.91 -0.84
CA GLY A 64 -3.51 0.63 0.17
C GLY A 64 -4.20 1.92 0.62
N HIS A 65 -5.50 1.98 0.40
CA HIS A 65 -6.43 2.99 0.90
C HIS A 65 -7.08 2.48 2.19
N HIS A 66 -6.99 3.21 3.29
CA HIS A 66 -7.77 2.84 4.48
C HIS A 66 -9.24 3.19 4.22
N VAL A 67 -10.12 2.18 4.21
CA VAL A 67 -11.56 2.41 4.21
C VAL A 67 -12.04 2.70 5.63
N ARG A 68 -11.44 2.06 6.63
CA ARG A 68 -11.69 2.31 8.06
C ARG A 68 -10.41 2.05 8.85
N TYR A 69 -10.19 2.80 9.93
CA TYR A 69 -9.05 2.61 10.82
C TYR A 69 -9.31 1.63 11.97
N PHE A 70 -10.56 1.51 12.45
CA PHE A 70 -10.94 0.69 13.60
C PHE A 70 -12.23 -0.13 13.39
N PRO A 71 -12.18 -1.48 13.34
CA PRO A 71 -10.99 -2.27 13.03
C PRO A 71 -10.46 -1.95 11.62
N PRO A 72 -9.14 -2.08 11.38
CA PRO A 72 -8.52 -1.64 10.14
C PRO A 72 -9.00 -2.45 8.94
N LEU A 73 -9.44 -1.74 7.91
CA LEU A 73 -9.91 -2.28 6.64
C LEU A 73 -9.30 -1.47 5.50
N VAL A 74 -8.58 -2.14 4.60
CA VAL A 74 -7.83 -1.51 3.51
C VAL A 74 -8.32 -2.01 2.15
N ALA A 75 -8.39 -1.12 1.17
CA ALA A 75 -8.63 -1.46 -0.23
C ALA A 75 -7.38 -1.18 -1.08
N TRP A 76 -7.04 -2.06 -2.01
CA TRP A 76 -5.98 -1.83 -2.98
C TRP A 76 -6.50 -1.09 -4.20
N VAL A 77 -5.90 0.04 -4.54
CA VAL A 77 -6.37 0.92 -5.62
C VAL A 77 -5.21 1.52 -6.41
N HIS A 78 -5.43 1.86 -7.69
CA HIS A 78 -4.44 2.64 -8.47
C HIS A 78 -4.28 4.04 -7.87
N SER A 79 -3.14 4.69 -8.13
CA SER A 79 -2.89 6.05 -7.66
C SER A 79 -3.99 7.03 -8.11
N LYS A 80 -4.41 6.92 -9.39
CA LYS A 80 -5.50 7.75 -9.93
C LYS A 80 -6.85 7.46 -9.27
N CYS A 81 -7.12 6.20 -8.95
CA CYS A 81 -8.36 5.81 -8.28
C CYS A 81 -8.36 6.27 -6.81
N HIS A 82 -7.21 6.23 -6.13
CA HIS A 82 -7.06 6.77 -4.78
C HIS A 82 -7.43 8.26 -4.74
N LYS A 83 -6.95 9.05 -5.71
CA LYS A 83 -7.31 10.47 -5.83
C LYS A 83 -8.81 10.69 -6.00
N LYS A 84 -9.51 9.83 -6.77
CA LYS A 84 -10.96 9.91 -6.94
C LYS A 84 -11.73 9.62 -5.64
N ILE A 85 -11.22 8.73 -4.79
CA ILE A 85 -11.86 8.46 -3.49
C ILE A 85 -11.87 9.73 -2.64
N HIS A 86 -10.75 10.46 -2.60
CA HIS A 86 -10.58 11.71 -1.85
C HIS A 86 -10.79 12.97 -2.69
N ASP A 87 -11.59 12.87 -3.76
CA ASP A 87 -11.89 14.03 -4.59
C ASP A 87 -12.66 15.07 -3.74
N PRO A 88 -12.22 16.35 -3.68
CA PRO A 88 -12.87 17.35 -2.83
C PRO A 88 -14.30 17.69 -3.24
N GLU A 89 -14.65 17.53 -4.53
CA GLU A 89 -15.95 17.91 -5.08
C GLU A 89 -16.89 16.70 -5.14
N ASN A 90 -16.38 15.53 -5.50
CA ASN A 90 -17.16 14.31 -5.65
C ASN A 90 -16.42 13.07 -5.09
N PRO A 91 -16.25 12.98 -3.76
CA PRO A 91 -15.56 11.85 -3.14
C PRO A 91 -16.38 10.56 -3.28
N ILE A 92 -15.69 9.42 -3.43
CA ILE A 92 -16.34 8.10 -3.41
C ILE A 92 -16.53 7.67 -1.94
N ILE A 93 -17.54 8.26 -1.29
CA ILE A 93 -17.81 8.11 0.15
C ILE A 93 -17.98 6.66 0.63
N LEU A 94 -18.39 5.74 -0.26
CA LEU A 94 -18.52 4.31 0.05
C LEU A 94 -17.19 3.72 0.61
N TYR A 95 -16.07 4.27 0.16
CA TYR A 95 -14.73 3.85 0.59
C TYR A 95 -14.14 4.73 1.70
N ILE A 96 -14.94 5.60 2.35
CA ILE A 96 -14.51 6.45 3.47
C ILE A 96 -15.44 6.17 4.64
N GLN A 97 -14.97 5.37 5.60
CA GLN A 97 -15.71 4.95 6.81
C GLN A 97 -14.91 5.28 8.07
N TYR A 98 -14.34 6.48 8.10
CA TYR A 98 -13.59 7.01 9.23
C TYR A 98 -13.86 8.52 9.33
N GLU A 99 -13.61 9.05 10.51
CA GLU A 99 -13.79 10.47 10.81
C GLU A 99 -12.44 11.18 10.93
N GLU A 100 -12.48 12.50 11.11
CA GLU A 100 -11.29 13.28 11.42
C GLU A 100 -10.62 12.77 12.72
N GLY A 101 -9.29 12.70 12.73
CA GLY A 101 -8.51 12.20 13.88
C GLY A 101 -8.34 10.69 13.98
N ASP A 102 -9.14 9.88 13.27
CA ASP A 102 -9.01 8.42 13.31
C ASP A 102 -7.66 7.93 12.76
N SER A 103 -7.18 8.57 11.69
CA SER A 103 -5.88 8.28 11.09
C SER A 103 -4.74 8.54 12.08
N GLN A 104 -4.76 9.71 12.74
CA GLN A 104 -3.79 10.09 13.76
C GLN A 104 -3.77 9.07 14.90
N ARG A 105 -4.94 8.76 15.47
CA ARG A 105 -5.09 7.76 16.54
C ARG A 105 -4.53 6.39 16.15
N TYR A 106 -4.77 5.97 14.91
CA TYR A 106 -4.26 4.68 14.40
C TYR A 106 -2.73 4.64 14.36
N TYR A 107 -2.10 5.67 13.79
CA TYR A 107 -0.64 5.71 13.67
C TYR A 107 0.06 5.94 15.02
N GLU A 108 -0.55 6.69 15.94
CA GLU A 108 -0.05 6.85 17.32
C GLU A 108 -0.03 5.52 18.07
N GLN A 109 -1.17 4.79 18.08
CA GLN A 109 -1.23 3.45 18.70
C GLN A 109 -0.23 2.48 18.07
N ARG A 110 -0.04 2.58 16.76
CA ARG A 110 0.90 1.73 16.05
C ARG A 110 2.36 2.05 16.41
N LYS A 111 2.71 3.32 16.53
CA LYS A 111 4.02 3.78 17.00
C LYS A 111 4.30 3.28 18.42
N GLN A 112 3.33 3.41 19.32
CA GLN A 112 3.42 2.91 20.71
C GLN A 112 3.63 1.39 20.77
N ARG A 113 2.93 0.61 19.94
CA ARG A 113 3.13 -0.84 19.84
C ARG A 113 4.51 -1.21 19.32
N SER A 114 5.04 -0.48 18.34
CA SER A 114 6.41 -0.71 17.87
C SER A 114 7.46 -0.34 18.89
N SER A 115 7.28 0.73 19.68
CA SER A 115 8.23 1.11 20.73
C SER A 115 8.17 0.19 21.96
N GLY A 116 6.98 -0.28 22.34
CA GLY A 116 6.80 -1.19 23.49
C GLY A 116 7.35 -2.61 23.26
N LYS A 117 7.32 -3.08 22.01
CA LYS A 117 7.90 -4.39 21.63
C LYS A 117 9.42 -4.42 21.81
N ASN A 118 10.07 -3.29 21.51
CA ASN A 118 11.52 -3.13 21.65
C ASN A 118 11.97 -3.13 23.12
N THR A 119 11.11 -2.70 24.05
CA THR A 119 11.42 -2.70 25.50
C THR A 119 11.12 -4.04 26.17
N SER A 120 10.09 -4.78 25.75
CA SER A 120 9.79 -6.09 26.33
C SER A 120 10.77 -7.19 25.88
N GLU A 121 11.22 -7.17 24.62
CA GLU A 121 12.27 -8.11 24.15
C GLU A 121 13.65 -7.81 24.75
N ALA A 122 13.92 -6.56 25.15
CA ALA A 122 15.15 -6.18 25.86
C ALA A 122 15.13 -6.50 27.36
N LEU A 123 13.96 -6.81 27.95
CA LEU A 123 13.80 -7.11 29.37
C LEU A 123 13.56 -8.59 29.69
N GLY A 124 13.56 -9.47 28.66
CA GLY A 124 13.65 -10.93 28.84
C GLY A 124 12.64 -11.52 29.83
N VAL A 125 11.35 -11.20 29.65
CA VAL A 125 10.24 -11.89 30.34
C VAL A 125 9.34 -12.57 29.32
#